data_AF-A0A852IKW2-F1
#
_entry.id   AF-A0A852IKW2-F1
#
_cell.length_a   1.000
_cell.length_b   1.000
_cell.length_c   1.000
_cell.angle_alpha   90.00
_cell.angle_beta   90.00
_cell.angle_gamma   90.00
#
_symmetry.space_group_name_H-M   'P 1'
#
loop_
_entity.id
_entity.type
_entity.pdbx_description
1 polymer ?
#
loop_
_entity_poly.entity_id
_entity_poly.type
_entity_poly.pdbx_seq_one_letter_code
_entity_poly.pdbx_strand_id
1 'polypeptide(L)'
;EKPYSCGDCGSSFTSSSALRNHRHIHTGEKPYSCSDCGKSFTNSSALRIHHRTHTGEKPYSCGVCGKSFTYSSTLRIHRRIHTGEKPYSCGDCGKSFTSSSALSYH
;
A
#
# COMPACT_ATOMS: atom_id res chain seq x y z
N GLU A 1 11.24 9.27 -17.43
CA GLU A 1 11.85 10.43 -16.75
C GLU A 1 10.89 10.98 -15.69
N LYS A 2 11.38 11.72 -14.68
CA LYS A 2 10.57 12.29 -13.58
C LYS A 2 10.65 13.83 -13.62
N PRO A 3 9.92 14.49 -14.54
CA PRO A 3 10.11 15.92 -14.79
C PRO A 3 9.53 16.83 -13.71
N TYR A 4 8.70 16.30 -12.81
CA TYR A 4 8.03 17.10 -11.78
C TYR A 4 8.74 16.93 -10.44
N SER A 5 9.29 18.00 -9.88
CA SER A 5 10.04 17.95 -8.62
C SER A 5 9.40 18.80 -7.53
N CYS A 6 9.45 18.31 -6.30
CA CYS A 6 8.99 19.05 -5.12
C CYS A 6 10.09 19.96 -4.61
N GLY A 7 9.80 21.26 -4.50
CA GLY A 7 10.73 22.25 -3.95
C GLY A 7 11.04 22.07 -2.46
N ASP A 8 10.12 21.47 -1.70
CA ASP A 8 10.23 21.36 -0.24
C ASP A 8 11.12 20.18 0.21
N CYS A 9 11.20 19.10 -0.57
CA CYS A 9 11.93 17.89 -0.19
C CYS A 9 12.74 17.23 -1.32
N GLY A 10 12.80 17.85 -2.50
CA GLY A 10 13.58 17.35 -3.65
C GLY A 10 13.02 16.08 -4.32
N SER A 11 11.86 15.57 -3.87
CA SER A 11 11.25 14.37 -4.46
C SER A 11 10.78 14.62 -5.89
N SER A 12 11.09 13.69 -6.81
CA SER A 12 10.66 13.78 -8.22
C SER A 12 9.59 12.74 -8.59
N PHE A 13 8.68 13.15 -9.46
CA PHE A 13 7.46 12.45 -9.86
C PHE A 13 7.33 12.41 -11.38
N THR A 14 6.66 11.37 -11.88
CA THR A 14 6.41 11.16 -13.30
C THR A 14 5.22 11.97 -13.84
N SER A 15 4.37 12.52 -12.95
CA SER A 15 3.21 13.33 -13.34
C SER A 15 2.98 14.50 -12.40
N SER A 16 2.38 15.58 -12.91
CA SER A 16 1.99 16.77 -12.14
C SER A 16 0.97 16.43 -11.06
N SER A 17 0.01 15.53 -11.34
CA SER A 17 -0.96 15.05 -10.37
C SER A 17 -0.31 14.33 -9.19
N ALA A 18 0.75 13.54 -9.43
CA ALA A 18 1.50 12.88 -8.37
C ALA A 18 2.25 13.90 -7.48
N LEU A 19 2.89 14.90 -8.09
CA LEU A 19 3.51 16.01 -7.36
C LEU A 19 2.46 16.80 -6.53
N ARG A 20 1.29 17.10 -7.10
CA ARG A 20 0.22 17.80 -6.38
C ARG A 20 -0.25 17.01 -5.16
N ASN A 21 -0.53 15.72 -5.33
CA ASN A 21 -0.94 14.86 -4.22
C ASN A 21 0.16 14.73 -3.16
N HIS A 22 1.42 14.71 -3.60
CA HIS A 22 2.56 14.70 -2.68
C HIS A 22 2.62 15.98 -1.83
N ARG A 23 2.36 17.17 -2.40
CA ARG A 23 2.38 18.43 -1.62
C ARG A 23 1.44 18.42 -0.41
N HIS A 24 0.37 17.65 -0.44
CA HIS A 24 -0.53 17.49 0.71
C HIS A 24 0.16 16.89 1.95
N ILE A 25 1.30 16.21 1.80
CA ILE A 25 2.08 15.75 2.98
C ILE A 25 2.73 16.92 3.73
N HIS A 26 3.07 18.01 3.02
CA HIS A 26 3.69 19.20 3.60
C HIS A 26 2.64 20.12 4.21
N THR A 27 1.48 20.26 3.56
CA THR A 27 0.38 21.11 4.05
C THR A 27 -0.50 20.40 5.08
N GLY A 28 -0.47 19.07 5.14
CA GLY A 28 -1.38 18.28 5.97
C GLY A 28 -2.81 18.22 5.44
N GLU A 29 -3.10 18.84 4.30
CA GLU A 29 -4.43 18.84 3.69
C GLU A 29 -4.87 17.43 3.30
N LYS A 30 -6.12 17.10 3.59
CA LYS A 30 -6.72 15.81 3.25
C LYS A 30 -8.08 16.03 2.61
N PRO A 31 -8.14 16.39 1.31
CA PRO A 31 -9.37 16.85 0.67
C PRO A 31 -10.47 15.77 0.55
N TYR A 32 -10.13 14.50 0.73
CA TYR A 32 -11.01 13.38 0.48
C TYR A 32 -11.48 12.75 1.79
N SER A 33 -12.71 13.07 2.20
CA SER A 33 -13.28 12.61 3.48
C SER A 33 -14.25 11.45 3.29
N CYS A 34 -14.19 10.48 4.20
CA CYS A 34 -15.15 9.40 4.29
C CYS A 34 -16.42 9.89 4.98
N SER A 35 -17.58 9.73 4.33
CA SER A 35 -18.89 10.06 4.90
C SER A 35 -19.25 9.20 6.10
N ASP A 36 -18.77 7.96 6.14
CA ASP A 36 -19.20 6.96 7.12
C ASP A 36 -18.49 7.12 8.47
N CYS A 37 -17.26 7.67 8.48
CA CYS A 37 -16.46 7.80 9.70
C CYS A 37 -15.65 9.10 9.83
N GLY A 38 -15.78 10.05 8.89
CA GLY A 38 -15.09 11.34 8.91
C GLY A 38 -13.58 11.27 8.62
N LYS A 39 -12.99 10.08 8.46
CA LYS A 39 -11.55 9.94 8.14
C LYS A 39 -11.24 10.58 6.78
N SER A 40 -10.19 11.41 6.76
CA SER A 40 -9.77 12.15 5.57
C SER A 40 -8.48 11.59 4.96
N PHE A 41 -8.33 11.72 3.64
CA PHE A 41 -7.23 11.19 2.83
C PHE A 41 -6.70 12.26 1.85
N THR A 42 -5.44 12.10 1.43
CA THR A 42 -4.77 13.02 0.51
C THR A 42 -5.13 12.79 -0.96
N ASN A 43 -5.73 11.63 -1.29
CA ASN A 43 -6.18 11.32 -2.65
C ASN A 43 -7.43 10.42 -2.65
N SER A 44 -8.21 10.50 -3.73
CA SER A 44 -9.47 9.75 -3.89
C SER A 44 -9.29 8.24 -3.91
N SER A 45 -8.19 7.73 -4.47
CA SER A 45 -7.89 6.29 -4.52
C SER A 45 -7.74 5.71 -3.12
N ALA A 46 -7.08 6.42 -2.21
CA ALA A 46 -6.94 6.02 -0.81
C ALA A 46 -8.29 5.99 -0.09
N LEU A 47 -9.15 7.00 -0.31
CA LEU A 47 -10.52 7.01 0.21
C LEU A 47 -11.34 5.83 -0.31
N ARG A 48 -11.28 5.53 -1.62
CA ARG A 48 -12.00 4.40 -2.22
C ARG A 48 -11.56 3.06 -1.63
N ILE A 49 -10.25 2.88 -1.45
CA ILE A 49 -9.71 1.67 -0.80
C ILE A 49 -10.16 1.60 0.65
N HIS A 50 -10.15 2.73 1.37
CA HIS A 50 -10.64 2.79 2.73
C HIS A 50 -12.12 2.42 2.83
N HIS A 51 -12.97 2.81 1.88
CA HIS A 51 -14.39 2.40 1.87
C HIS A 51 -14.57 0.88 1.92
N ARG A 52 -13.61 0.10 1.42
CA ARG A 52 -13.63 -1.37 1.53
C ARG A 52 -13.57 -1.87 2.97
N THR A 53 -13.09 -1.06 3.92
CA THR A 53 -13.14 -1.41 5.35
C THR A 53 -14.54 -1.30 5.94
N HIS A 54 -15.41 -0.49 5.32
CA HIS A 54 -16.82 -0.39 5.72
C HIS A 54 -17.66 -1.46 5.03
N THR A 55 -17.43 -1.70 3.74
CA THR A 55 -18.23 -2.68 2.96
C THR A 55 -17.76 -4.13 3.13
N GLY A 56 -16.53 -4.34 3.61
CA GLY A 56 -15.90 -5.66 3.64
C GLY A 56 -15.49 -6.18 2.26
N GLU A 57 -15.50 -5.34 1.21
CA GLU A 57 -15.13 -5.73 -0.15
C GLU A 57 -13.68 -6.26 -0.21
N LYS A 58 -13.53 -7.48 -0.75
CA LYS A 58 -12.24 -8.13 -0.94
C LYS A 58 -12.13 -8.64 -2.37
N PRO A 59 -11.79 -7.76 -3.34
CA PRO A 59 -11.86 -8.10 -4.76
C PRO A 59 -10.75 -9.06 -5.23
N TYR A 60 -9.73 -9.31 -4.39
CA TYR A 60 -8.59 -10.13 -4.78
C TYR A 60 -8.67 -11.51 -4.14
N SER A 61 -9.11 -12.51 -4.89
CA SER A 61 -9.29 -13.89 -4.41
C SER A 61 -8.11 -14.80 -4.77
N CYS A 62 -7.74 -15.68 -3.84
CA CYS A 62 -6.75 -16.72 -4.07
C CYS A 62 -7.38 -17.89 -4.83
N GLY A 63 -6.88 -18.17 -6.04
CA GLY A 63 -7.36 -19.31 -6.84
C GLY A 63 -7.06 -20.69 -6.24
N VAL A 64 -6.16 -20.79 -5.25
CA VAL A 64 -5.80 -22.07 -4.61
C VAL A 64 -6.73 -22.42 -3.43
N CYS A 65 -7.06 -21.44 -2.60
CA CYS A 65 -7.81 -21.69 -1.34
C CYS A 65 -9.07 -20.84 -1.17
N GLY A 66 -9.45 -20.05 -2.18
CA GLY A 66 -10.63 -19.19 -2.15
C GLY A 66 -10.55 -17.96 -1.25
N LYS A 67 -9.52 -17.82 -0.40
CA LYS A 67 -9.37 -16.66 0.49
C LYS A 67 -9.24 -15.35 -0.29
N SER A 68 -10.03 -14.36 0.09
CA SER A 68 -10.04 -13.03 -0.54
C SER A 68 -9.37 -11.95 0.30
N PHE A 69 -8.83 -10.94 -0.38
CA PHE A 69 -8.06 -9.83 0.20
C PHE A 69 -8.50 -8.48 -0.37
N THR A 70 -8.34 -7.43 0.43
CA THR A 70 -8.63 -6.04 0.04
C THR A 70 -7.58 -5.46 -0.91
N TYR A 71 -6.34 -5.95 -0.84
CA TYR A 71 -5.20 -5.50 -1.64
C TYR A 71 -4.57 -6.64 -2.43
N SER A 72 -4.19 -6.36 -3.68
CA SER A 72 -3.50 -7.31 -4.55
C SER A 72 -2.11 -7.69 -4.02
N SER A 73 -1.41 -6.76 -3.38
CA SER A 73 -0.12 -6.99 -2.74
C SER A 73 -0.23 -8.02 -1.60
N THR A 74 -1.29 -7.94 -0.79
CA THR A 74 -1.57 -8.91 0.27
C THR A 74 -1.88 -10.28 -0.32
N LEU A 75 -2.66 -10.37 -1.40
CA LEU A 75 -2.86 -11.63 -2.13
C LEU A 75 -1.54 -12.20 -2.66
N ARG A 76 -0.67 -11.37 -3.24
CA ARG A 76 0.64 -11.81 -3.74
C ARG A 76 1.52 -12.40 -2.64
N ILE A 77 1.60 -11.73 -1.49
CA ILE A 77 2.33 -12.24 -0.32
C ILE A 77 1.67 -13.53 0.19
N HIS A 78 0.34 -13.55 0.28
CA HIS A 78 -0.40 -14.74 0.69
C HIS A 78 -0.10 -15.94 -0.23
N ARG A 79 0.00 -15.76 -1.54
CA ARG A 79 0.33 -16.87 -2.47
C ARG A 79 1.65 -17.56 -2.13
N ARG A 80 2.58 -16.86 -1.49
CA ARG A 80 3.86 -17.44 -1.07
C ARG A 80 3.71 -18.57 -0.07
N ILE A 81 2.63 -18.60 0.71
CA ILE A 81 2.37 -19.71 1.65
C ILE A 81 2.13 -21.03 0.91
N HIS A 82 1.56 -20.97 -0.30
CA HIS A 82 1.27 -22.16 -1.11
C HIS A 82 2.52 -22.64 -1.84
N THR A 83 3.41 -21.73 -2.21
CA THR A 83 4.66 -22.04 -2.93
C THR A 83 5.85 -22.31 -2.01
N GLY A 84 5.78 -21.89 -0.75
CA GLY A 84 6.92 -21.90 0.18
C GLY A 84 7.98 -20.79 -0.05
N GLU A 85 7.80 -19.91 -1.03
CA GLU A 85 8.76 -18.82 -1.35
C GLU A 85 8.99 -17.88 -0.14
N LYS A 86 10.25 -17.71 0.25
CA LYS A 86 10.67 -16.82 1.34
C LYS A 86 11.86 -15.95 0.89
N PRO A 87 11.61 -14.88 0.12
CA PRO A 87 12.68 -14.15 -0.55
C PRO A 87 13.44 -13.18 0.37
N TYR A 88 13.00 -12.99 1.61
CA TYR A 88 13.63 -12.07 2.56
C TYR A 88 14.35 -12.87 3.64
N SER A 89 15.68 -12.76 3.71
CA SER A 89 16.49 -13.48 4.69
C SER A 89 17.16 -12.52 5.66
N CYS A 90 17.19 -12.90 6.94
CA CYS A 90 17.97 -12.23 7.97
C CYS A 90 19.46 -12.52 7.75
N GLY A 91 20.27 -11.47 7.66
CA GLY A 91 21.72 -11.60 7.50
C GLY A 91 22.41 -12.23 8.72
N ASP A 92 21.87 -12.00 9.92
CA ASP A 92 22.52 -12.41 11.17
C ASP A 92 22.25 -13.88 11.55
N CYS A 93 21.03 -14.36 11.33
CA CYS A 93 20.65 -15.73 11.72
C CYS A 93 20.20 -16.63 10.56
N GLY A 94 20.15 -16.12 9.32
CA GLY A 94 19.78 -16.89 8.13
C GLY A 94 18.30 -17.25 8.00
N LYS A 95 17.44 -16.87 8.96
CA LYS A 95 15.98 -17.12 8.87
C LYS A 95 15.37 -16.38 7.68
N SER A 96 14.53 -17.07 6.92
CA SER A 96 13.83 -16.51 5.76
C SER A 96 12.34 -16.28 6.00
N PHE A 97 11.80 -15.23 5.38
CA PHE A 97 10.46 -14.68 5.58
C PHE A 97 9.75 -14.44 4.23
N THR A 98 8.42 -14.46 4.27
CA THR A 98 7.55 -14.26 3.10
C THR A 98 7.36 -12.79 2.74
N SER A 99 7.68 -11.85 3.63
CA SER A 99 7.58 -10.41 3.43
C SER A 99 8.72 -9.65 4.12
N SER A 100 9.06 -8.46 3.61
CA SER A 100 10.06 -7.59 4.23
C SER A 100 9.61 -7.10 5.60
N SER A 101 8.32 -6.85 5.78
CA SER A 101 7.77 -6.44 7.08
C SER A 101 7.97 -7.54 8.13
N ALA A 102 7.76 -8.82 7.77
CA ALA A 102 8.00 -9.93 8.70
C ALA A 102 9.48 -10.05 9.09
N LEU A 103 10.41 -9.79 8.16
CA LEU A 103 11.83 -9.69 8.46
C LEU A 103 12.14 -8.47 9.36
N SER A 104 11.50 -7.33 9.14
CA SER A 104 11.74 -6.12 9.95
C SER A 104 11.26 -6.23 11.39
N TYR A 105 10.28 -7.09 11.67
CA TYR A 105 9.80 -7.39 13.03
C TYR A 105 10.61 -8.48 13.74
N HIS A 106 11.37 -9.27 12.98
CA HIS A 106 12.18 -10.38 13.48
C HIS A 106 13.46 -9.88 14.13
#